data_AF-A0A7S1K511-F1
#
_entry.id   AF-A0A7S1K511-F1
#
_cell.length_a   1.000
_cell.length_b   1.000
_cell.length_c   1.000
_cell.angle_alpha   90.00
_cell.angle_beta   90.00
_cell.angle_gamma   90.00
#
_symmetry.space_group_name_H-M   'P 1'
#
loop_
_entity.id
_entity.type
_entity.pdbx_description
1 polymer ?
#
loop_
_entity_poly.entity_id
_entity_poly.type
_entity_poly.pdbx_seq_one_letter_code
_entity_poly.pdbx_strand_id
1 'polypeptide(L)'
;KGEEGAVVSGNEFYQMEAFRAVNQCLGRLLRHSKDYGCAILLEQRYAQQTHRLPGWFTGQLPPIPSQFSARNAFSDTLKDVGAFFKNKSDANLPPQPQAPQPSDPTRPRLDGQAMIMNRGVAPSSRGPSSRARSRESS
;
A
#
# COMPACT_ATOMS: atom_id res chain seq x y z
N LYS A 1 32.61 17.76 1.36
CA LYS A 1 32.80 16.35 0.97
C LYS A 1 31.49 15.92 0.35
N GLY A 2 31.44 15.76 -0.97
CA GLY A 2 30.24 15.30 -1.65
C GLY A 2 30.02 13.83 -1.32
N GLU A 3 28.83 13.49 -0.83
CA GLU A 3 28.39 12.11 -0.78
C GLU A 3 28.14 11.68 -2.23
N GLU A 4 29.18 11.16 -2.89
CA GLU A 4 28.98 10.39 -4.11
C GLU A 4 28.02 9.25 -3.76
N GLY A 5 26.86 9.22 -4.42
CA GLY A 5 25.80 8.27 -4.14
C GLY A 5 26.36 6.85 -4.18
N ALA A 6 26.45 6.21 -3.00
CA ALA A 6 27.01 4.88 -2.86
C ALA A 6 26.29 3.93 -3.81
N VAL A 7 27.04 3.33 -4.74
CA VAL A 7 26.50 2.39 -5.71
C VAL A 7 26.15 1.10 -4.96
N VAL A 8 24.85 0.88 -4.78
CA VAL A 8 24.31 -0.36 -4.21
C VAL A 8 24.59 -1.51 -5.17
N SER A 9 25.14 -2.61 -4.65
CA SER A 9 25.34 -3.81 -5.48
C SER A 9 24.00 -4.42 -5.91
N GLY A 10 23.96 -5.09 -7.07
CA GLY A 10 22.73 -5.74 -7.53
C GLY A 10 22.14 -6.73 -6.51
N ASN A 11 23.00 -7.49 -5.81
CA ASN A 11 22.57 -8.42 -4.76
C ASN A 11 21.93 -7.70 -3.56
N GLU A 12 22.49 -6.56 -3.15
CA GLU A 12 21.92 -5.75 -2.08
C GLU A 12 20.58 -5.13 -2.49
N PHE A 13 20.48 -4.65 -3.74
CA PHE A 13 19.22 -4.18 -4.30
C PHE A 13 18.12 -5.26 -4.24
N TYR A 14 18.42 -6.49 -4.68
CA TYR A 14 17.46 -7.59 -4.62
C TYR A 14 17.06 -7.95 -3.18
N GLN A 15 18.01 -7.93 -2.23
CA GLN A 15 17.71 -8.17 -0.83
C GLN A 15 16.79 -7.08 -0.26
N MET A 16 17.14 -5.80 -0.47
CA MET A 16 16.30 -4.69 0.00
C MET A 16 14.89 -4.78 -0.55
N GLU A 17 14.75 -5.09 -1.84
CA GLU A 17 13.43 -5.18 -2.48
C GLU A 17 12.63 -6.37 -1.96
N ALA A 18 13.27 -7.52 -1.74
CA ALA A 18 12.62 -8.69 -1.14
C ALA A 18 12.12 -8.41 0.28
N PHE A 19 12.96 -7.82 1.15
CA PHE A 19 12.55 -7.44 2.50
C PHE A 19 11.49 -6.34 2.49
N ARG A 20 11.56 -5.39 1.56
CA ARG A 20 10.52 -4.38 1.38
C ARG A 20 9.17 -5.03 1.08
N ALA A 21 9.14 -5.98 0.14
CA ALA A 21 7.91 -6.71 -0.20
C ALA A 21 7.36 -7.49 1.01
N VAL A 22 8.21 -8.21 1.75
CA VAL A 22 7.81 -8.94 2.97
C VAL A 22 7.23 -8.00 4.01
N ASN A 23 7.91 -6.90 4.30
CA ASN A 23 7.48 -5.94 5.31
C ASN A 23 6.15 -5.28 4.93
N GLN A 24 5.90 -5.06 3.64
CA GLN A 24 4.60 -4.60 3.14
C GLN A 24 3.51 -5.65 3.37
N CYS A 25 3.77 -6.93 3.07
CA CYS A 25 2.83 -8.02 3.32
C CYS A 25 2.49 -8.14 4.81
N LEU A 26 3.49 -8.06 5.69
CA LEU A 26 3.29 -8.09 7.14
C LEU A 26 2.44 -6.92 7.64
N GLY A 27 2.62 -5.72 7.08
CA GLY A 27 1.79 -4.55 7.40
C GLY A 27 0.34 -4.67 6.91
N ARG A 28 0.06 -5.51 5.91
CA ARG A 28 -1.31 -5.80 5.46
C ARG A 28 -1.97 -6.92 6.24
N LEU A 29 -1.17 -7.83 6.81
CA LEU A 29 -1.61 -8.98 7.58
C LEU A 29 -2.21 -8.57 8.93
N LEU A 30 -1.61 -7.58 9.60
CA LEU A 30 -2.05 -7.10 10.91
C LEU A 30 -2.31 -5.59 10.85
N ARG A 31 -3.59 -5.17 10.89
CA ARG A 31 -3.97 -3.77 10.68
C ARG A 31 -4.39 -3.08 11.99
N HIS A 32 -4.97 -3.82 12.93
CA HIS A 32 -5.36 -3.30 14.25
C HIS A 32 -5.16 -4.32 15.38
N SER A 33 -5.28 -3.88 16.63
CA SER A 33 -5.00 -4.68 17.85
C SER A 33 -5.90 -5.90 18.08
N LYS A 34 -6.97 -6.04 17.30
CA LYS A 34 -7.89 -7.18 17.35
C LYS A 34 -7.77 -8.08 16.12
N ASP A 35 -6.95 -7.71 15.14
CA ASP A 35 -6.63 -8.58 14.03
C ASP A 35 -5.75 -9.73 14.52
N TYR A 36 -5.93 -10.89 13.92
CA TYR A 36 -5.04 -12.02 14.09
C TYR A 36 -4.82 -12.67 12.73
N GLY A 37 -3.60 -13.14 12.52
CA GLY A 37 -3.19 -13.75 11.27
C GLY A 37 -1.95 -14.60 11.49
N CYS A 38 -1.58 -15.35 10.46
CA CYS A 38 -0.37 -16.16 10.46
C CYS A 38 0.48 -15.81 9.23
N ALA A 39 1.79 -15.66 9.45
CA ALA A 39 2.79 -15.59 8.39
C ALA A 39 3.77 -16.74 8.58
N ILE A 40 4.11 -17.43 7.48
CA ILE A 40 5.11 -18.49 7.47
C ILE A 40 6.24 -18.05 6.52
N LEU A 41 7.45 -17.94 7.06
CA LEU A 41 8.64 -17.58 6.29
C LEU A 41 9.41 -18.86 5.93
N LEU A 42 9.40 -19.23 4.65
CA LEU A 42 9.98 -20.48 4.15
C LEU A 42 11.37 -20.27 3.54
N GLU A 43 12.24 -19.50 4.18
CA GLU A 43 13.58 -19.22 3.66
C GLU A 43 14.58 -18.87 4.78
N GLN A 44 15.82 -19.33 4.67
CA GLN A 44 16.83 -19.26 5.72
C GLN A 44 17.34 -17.83 5.98
N ARG A 45 17.39 -16.94 4.97
CA ARG A 45 17.91 -15.58 5.18
C ARG A 45 17.07 -14.79 6.17
N TYR A 46 15.77 -15.05 6.28
CA TYR A 46 14.94 -14.39 7.30
C TYR A 46 15.38 -14.72 8.73
N ALA A 47 15.94 -15.92 8.94
CA ALA A 47 16.54 -16.34 10.19
C ALA A 47 17.90 -15.67 10.46
N GLN A 48 18.66 -15.36 9.41
CA GLN A 48 20.00 -14.74 9.52
C GLN A 48 19.95 -13.20 9.57
N GLN A 49 18.94 -12.60 8.94
CA GLN A 49 18.80 -11.16 8.76
C GLN A 49 17.49 -10.65 9.41
N THR A 50 17.18 -11.16 10.60
CA THR A 50 15.97 -10.77 11.35
C THR A 50 15.88 -9.27 11.60
N HIS A 51 17.01 -8.57 11.72
CA HIS A 51 17.07 -7.10 11.87
C HIS A 51 16.42 -6.32 10.70
N ARG A 52 16.19 -6.96 9.55
CA ARG A 52 15.52 -6.34 8.39
C ARG A 52 13.99 -6.53 8.41
N LEU A 53 13.47 -7.33 9.34
CA LEU A 53 12.04 -7.50 9.58
C LEU A 53 11.55 -6.47 10.62
N PRO A 54 10.24 -6.22 10.71
CA PRO A 54 9.69 -5.29 11.69
C PRO A 54 9.92 -5.80 13.12
N GLY A 55 10.33 -4.93 14.04
CA GLY A 55 10.66 -5.32 15.41
C GLY A 55 9.52 -6.00 16.18
N TRP A 56 8.27 -5.62 15.90
CA TRP A 56 7.09 -6.27 16.49
C TRP A 56 6.94 -7.74 16.04
N PHE A 57 7.41 -8.06 14.84
CA PHE A 57 7.32 -9.40 14.26
C PHE A 57 8.48 -10.28 14.74
N THR A 58 9.70 -9.73 14.82
CA THR A 58 10.88 -10.49 15.25
C THR A 58 10.77 -11.04 16.66
N GLY A 59 10.08 -10.33 17.57
CA GLY A 59 9.84 -10.81 18.93
C GLY A 59 8.87 -11.99 19.03
N GLN A 60 8.15 -12.31 17.96
CA GLN A 60 7.20 -13.44 17.89
C GLN A 60 7.80 -14.68 17.19
N LEU A 61 9.00 -14.58 16.62
CA LEU A 61 9.62 -15.69 15.92
C LEU A 61 10.16 -16.73 16.92
N PRO A 62 9.87 -18.03 16.71
CA PRO A 62 10.45 -19.07 17.55
C PRO A 62 11.97 -19.15 17.35
N PRO A 63 12.73 -19.57 18.38
CA PRO A 63 14.15 -19.80 18.24
C PRO A 63 14.42 -20.87 17.18
N ILE A 64 15.48 -20.68 16.39
CA ILE A 64 15.87 -21.63 15.35
C ILE A 64 16.50 -22.85 16.04
N PRO A 65 15.96 -24.06 15.89
CA PRO A 65 16.52 -25.25 16.52
C PRO A 65 17.88 -25.60 15.90
N SER A 66 18.79 -26.12 16.73
CA SER A 66 20.13 -26.57 16.31
C SER A 66 20.09 -27.75 15.34
N GLN A 67 19.00 -28.53 15.35
CA GLN A 67 18.72 -29.61 14.40
C GLN A 67 17.45 -29.27 13.62
N PHE A 68 17.62 -28.89 12.35
CA PHE A 68 16.51 -28.53 11.48
C PHE A 68 16.16 -29.66 10.52
N SER A 69 15.00 -30.29 10.74
CA SER A 69 14.36 -31.16 9.74
C SER A 69 13.20 -30.39 9.11
N ALA A 70 13.39 -29.91 7.88
CA ALA A 70 12.40 -29.09 7.16
C ALA A 70 11.01 -29.74 7.12
N ARG A 71 10.97 -31.06 6.90
CA ARG A 71 9.72 -31.83 6.82
C ARG A 71 8.96 -31.85 8.16
N ASN A 72 9.67 -32.08 9.27
CA ASN A 72 9.05 -32.13 10.59
C ASN A 72 8.65 -30.72 11.05
N ALA A 73 9.56 -29.75 10.89
CA ALA A 73 9.30 -28.36 11.24
C ALA A 73 8.09 -27.78 10.50
N PHE A 74 7.94 -28.09 9.19
CA PHE A 74 6.78 -27.64 8.42
C PHE A 74 5.49 -28.30 8.91
N SER A 75 5.49 -29.62 9.14
CA SER A 75 4.33 -30.34 9.67
C SER A 75 3.87 -29.80 11.02
N ASP A 76 4.82 -29.56 11.94
CA ASP A 76 4.52 -29.02 13.26
C ASP A 76 4.03 -27.58 13.17
N THR A 77 4.64 -26.75 12.32
CA THR A 77 4.15 -25.39 12.02
C THR A 77 2.70 -25.43 11.54
N LEU A 78 2.33 -26.33 10.62
CA LEU A 78 0.95 -26.42 10.13
C LEU A 78 -0.04 -26.83 11.23
N LYS A 79 0.35 -27.72 12.16
CA LYS A 79 -0.48 -28.08 13.31
C LYS A 79 -0.68 -26.89 14.24
N ASP A 80 0.39 -26.14 14.52
CA ASP A 80 0.36 -24.96 15.38
C ASP A 80 -0.55 -23.87 14.81
N VAL A 81 -0.48 -23.65 13.49
CA VAL A 81 -1.38 -22.74 12.77
C VAL A 81 -2.84 -23.19 12.91
N GLY A 82 -3.11 -24.48 12.72
CA GLY A 82 -4.45 -25.03 12.89
C GLY A 82 -4.99 -24.84 14.31
N ALA A 83 -4.17 -25.06 15.33
CA ALA A 83 -4.54 -24.86 16.73
C ALA A 83 -4.78 -23.37 17.05
N PHE A 84 -3.93 -22.49 16.54
CA PHE A 84 -4.06 -21.04 16.72
C PHE A 84 -5.42 -20.52 16.23
N PHE A 85 -5.81 -20.89 15.00
CA PHE A 85 -7.07 -20.42 14.43
C PHE A 85 -8.30 -21.03 15.10
N LYS A 86 -8.24 -22.29 15.55
CA LYS A 86 -9.32 -22.91 16.36
C LYS A 86 -9.52 -22.17 17.69
N ASN A 87 -8.44 -21.84 18.39
CA ASN A 87 -8.53 -21.13 19.67
C ASN A 87 -9.01 -19.67 19.52
N LYS A 88 -8.83 -19.07 18.34
CA LYS A 88 -9.24 -17.69 18.05
C LYS A 88 -10.63 -17.58 17.42
N SER A 89 -11.11 -18.59 16.68
CA SER A 89 -12.45 -18.58 16.07
C SER A 89 -13.57 -18.51 17.11
N ASP A 90 -13.35 -19.06 18.31
CA ASP A 90 -14.32 -19.02 19.40
C ASP A 90 -14.31 -17.66 20.13
N ALA A 91 -13.27 -16.85 19.93
CA ALA A 91 -13.06 -15.57 20.58
C ALA A 91 -13.37 -14.39 19.63
N ASN A 92 -14.67 -14.15 19.39
CA ASN A 92 -15.21 -12.82 19.08
C ASN A 92 -14.70 -12.16 17.77
N LEU A 93 -15.29 -12.50 16.62
CA LEU A 93 -15.07 -11.75 15.38
C LEU A 93 -15.81 -10.39 15.42
N PRO A 94 -15.12 -9.24 15.29
CA PRO A 94 -15.79 -8.01 14.93
C PRO A 94 -16.36 -8.11 13.51
N PRO A 95 -17.49 -7.44 13.21
CA PRO A 95 -18.03 -7.41 11.86
C PRO A 95 -16.99 -6.82 10.90
N GLN A 96 -16.70 -7.56 9.83
CA GLN A 96 -15.83 -7.09 8.76
C GLN A 96 -16.35 -5.74 8.24
N PRO A 97 -15.48 -4.76 7.93
CA PRO A 97 -15.89 -3.59 7.16
C PRO A 97 -16.55 -4.09 5.87
N GLN A 98 -17.87 -3.94 5.77
CA GLN A 98 -18.57 -4.30 4.54
C GLN A 98 -17.93 -3.49 3.42
N ALA A 99 -17.48 -4.17 2.35
CA ALA A 99 -17.15 -3.46 1.13
C ALA A 99 -18.32 -2.53 0.80
N PRO A 100 -18.08 -1.27 0.39
CA PRO A 100 -19.17 -0.38 0.01
C PRO A 100 -20.04 -1.13 -1.00
N GLN A 101 -21.24 -1.50 -0.55
CA GLN A 101 -22.19 -2.21 -1.39
C GLN A 101 -22.43 -1.32 -2.61
N PRO A 102 -22.44 -1.87 -3.84
CA PRO A 102 -22.82 -1.08 -5.00
C PRO A 102 -24.18 -0.45 -4.69
N SER A 103 -24.18 0.88 -4.55
CA SER A 103 -25.38 1.64 -4.23
C SER A 103 -26.43 1.35 -5.28
N ASP A 104 -27.60 0.93 -4.82
CA ASP A 104 -28.88 0.72 -5.50
C ASP A 104 -28.93 1.17 -6.99
N PRO A 105 -29.20 0.27 -7.95
CA PRO A 105 -29.33 0.61 -9.37
C PRO A 105 -30.50 1.58 -9.67
N THR A 106 -31.33 1.92 -8.67
CA THR A 106 -32.52 2.74 -8.84
C THR A 106 -32.29 4.24 -8.63
N ARG A 107 -31.04 4.71 -8.44
CA ARG A 107 -30.78 6.16 -8.40
C ARG A 107 -30.97 6.75 -9.80
N PRO A 108 -31.96 7.64 -10.03
CA PRO A 108 -32.12 8.25 -11.35
C PRO A 108 -30.86 9.05 -11.68
N ARG A 109 -30.27 8.72 -12.82
CA ARG A 109 -29.17 9.47 -13.43
C ARG A 109 -29.68 10.87 -13.74
N LEU A 110 -29.09 11.88 -13.11
CA LEU A 110 -29.25 13.27 -13.56
C LEU A 110 -28.51 13.39 -14.90
N ASP A 111 -29.19 13.02 -15.98
CA ASP A 111 -28.79 13.42 -17.33
C ASP A 111 -29.04 14.92 -17.46
N GLY A 112 -27.96 15.69 -17.44
CA GLY A 112 -27.98 17.14 -17.43
C GLY A 112 -26.77 17.73 -18.13
N GLN A 113 -26.70 17.47 -19.44
CA GLN A 113 -26.10 18.30 -20.49
C GLN A 113 -24.63 18.75 -20.34
N ALA A 114 -23.85 18.37 -21.35
CA ALA A 114 -22.51 18.85 -21.64
C ALA A 114 -22.44 20.39 -21.64
N MET A 115 -21.67 20.97 -20.71
CA MET A 115 -21.12 22.33 -20.87
C MET A 115 -19.83 22.21 -21.68
N ILE A 116 -19.98 22.28 -23.01
CA ILE A 116 -18.88 22.63 -23.91
C ILE A 116 -18.45 24.05 -23.56
N MET A 117 -17.28 24.22 -22.94
CA MET A 117 -16.65 25.54 -22.83
C MET A 117 -16.13 25.96 -24.20
N ASN A 118 -16.98 26.59 -25.00
CA ASN A 118 -16.55 27.32 -26.18
C ASN A 118 -15.94 28.66 -25.70
N ARG A 119 -14.62 28.77 -25.80
CA ARG A 119 -13.87 30.00 -25.52
C ARG A 119 -14.03 30.95 -26.71
N GLY A 120 -15.21 31.56 -26.84
CA GLY A 120 -15.55 32.60 -27.82
C GLY A 120 -15.59 33.97 -27.14
N VAL A 121 -14.84 34.91 -27.70
CA VAL A 121 -14.58 36.27 -27.18
C VAL A 121 -15.66 37.26 -27.64
N ALA A 122 -15.90 38.30 -26.81
CA ALA A 122 -16.47 39.65 -27.06
C ALA A 122 -17.98 39.88 -26.83
N PRO A 123 -18.44 41.14 -26.61
CA PRO A 123 -17.72 42.38 -26.24
C PRO A 123 -18.28 43.06 -24.97
N SER A 124 -17.43 43.79 -24.23
CA SER A 124 -17.87 44.76 -23.23
C SER A 124 -18.12 46.13 -23.89
N SER A 125 -19.33 46.64 -23.71
CA SER A 125 -19.71 48.00 -24.07
C SER A 125 -19.37 48.96 -22.92
N ARG A 126 -18.48 49.92 -23.18
CA ARG A 126 -18.44 51.25 -22.54
C ARG A 126 -17.41 52.11 -23.28
N GLY A 127 -17.88 53.15 -23.96
CA GLY A 127 -17.04 54.27 -24.39
C GLY A 127 -16.47 55.04 -23.19
N PRO A 128 -15.56 56.00 -23.38
CA PRO A 128 -15.88 57.18 -24.19
C PRO A 128 -14.73 57.78 -25.05
N SER A 129 -15.16 58.60 -26.02
CA SER A 129 -14.64 59.91 -26.45
C SER A 129 -13.14 60.16 -26.73
N SER A 130 -12.92 60.52 -28.00
CA SER A 130 -12.09 61.63 -28.50
C SER A 130 -10.64 61.37 -28.99
N ARG A 131 -10.47 61.75 -30.27
CA ARG A 131 -9.40 62.60 -30.83
C ARG A 131 -8.14 61.94 -31.43
N ALA A 132 -8.27 61.69 -32.74
CA ALA A 132 -7.48 62.25 -33.85
C ALA A 132 -5.94 62.16 -33.92
N ARG A 133 -5.50 61.98 -35.19
CA ARG A 133 -4.16 62.15 -35.80
C ARG A 133 -3.17 61.03 -35.51
N SER A 134 -2.23 60.67 -36.38
CA SER A 134 -1.94 60.81 -37.81
C SER A 134 -0.47 60.38 -37.91
N ARG A 135 -0.06 59.67 -38.98
CA ARG A 135 1.33 59.56 -39.49
C ARG A 135 2.27 58.69 -38.64
N GLU A 136 3.32 58.04 -39.14
CA GLU A 136 3.85 57.68 -40.47
C GLU A 136 5.05 56.74 -40.16
N SER A 137 5.46 55.98 -41.16
CA SER A 137 6.56 55.01 -41.21
C SER A 137 7.87 55.43 -40.50
N SER A 138 8.59 54.49 -39.90
CA SER A 138 9.72 53.78 -40.53
C SER A 138 10.40 52.80 -39.58
#